data_AF-A0A1F1G9Y0-F1
#
_entry.id   AF-A0A1F1G9Y0-F1
#
_cell.length_a   1.000
_cell.length_b   1.000
_cell.length_c   1.000
_cell.angle_alpha   90.00
_cell.angle_beta   90.00
_cell.angle_gamma   90.00
#
_symmetry.space_group_name_H-M   'P 1'
#
loop_
_entity.id
_entity.type
_entity.pdbx_description
1 polymer ?
#
loop_
_entity_poly.entity_id
_entity_poly.type
_entity_poly.pdbx_seq_one_letter_code
_entity_poly.pdbx_strand_id
1 'polypeptide(L)'
;MPDVFFDEDEATQLLSTVIGQTAMQSDAHRSDVPVYPQASAGRDFGGHGAQIQALLNRLHERGAWRLNNMSATADAARAQLHAFGDVDRGLAGHLGAQTSGVN
;
A
#
# COMPACT_ATOMS: atom_id res chain seq x y z
N MET A 1 24.12 7.33 -12.35
CA MET A 1 22.87 7.31 -11.57
C MET A 1 22.54 8.77 -11.33
N PRO A 2 21.39 9.30 -11.77
CA PRO A 2 21.05 10.68 -11.44
C PRO A 2 20.91 10.80 -9.92
N ASP A 3 21.44 11.88 -9.34
CA ASP A 3 21.24 12.18 -7.92
C ASP A 3 19.75 12.44 -7.68
N VAL A 4 19.13 11.61 -6.85
CA VAL A 4 17.71 11.76 -6.52
C VAL A 4 17.62 12.38 -5.13
N PHE A 5 17.14 13.62 -5.11
CA PHE A 5 16.89 14.37 -3.88
C PHE A 5 15.42 14.19 -3.52
N PHE A 6 15.17 13.71 -2.31
CA PHE A 6 13.83 13.61 -1.74
C PHE A 6 13.83 14.37 -0.41
N ASP A 7 12.76 15.11 -0.15
CA ASP A 7 12.45 15.55 1.20
C ASP A 7 11.92 14.32 1.98
N GLU A 8 12.73 13.81 2.91
CA GLU A 8 12.41 12.59 3.67
C GLU A 8 11.14 12.76 4.51
N ASP A 9 10.93 13.94 5.09
CA ASP A 9 9.78 14.23 5.94
C ASP A 9 8.50 14.30 5.09
N GLU A 10 8.56 14.99 3.95
CA GLU A 10 7.44 15.06 3.01
C GLU A 10 7.09 13.67 2.47
N ALA A 11 8.09 12.90 2.03
CA ALA A 11 7.88 11.56 1.49
C ALA A 11 7.31 10.59 2.53
N THR A 12 7.79 10.66 3.78
CA THR A 12 7.28 9.84 4.89
C THR A 12 5.84 10.20 5.23
N GLN A 13 5.49 11.49 5.21
CA GLN A 13 4.13 11.95 5.46
C GLN A 13 3.15 11.49 4.37
N LEU A 14 3.56 11.58 3.10
CA LEU A 14 2.79 11.10 1.96
C LEU A 14 2.54 9.58 2.05
N LEU A 15 3.58 8.79 2.34
CA LEU A 15 3.45 7.34 2.50
C LEU A 15 2.56 6.96 3.69
N SER A 16 2.66 7.67 4.81
CA SER A 16 1.80 7.47 5.97
C SER A 16 0.33 7.73 5.64
N THR A 17 0.06 8.74 4.82
CA THR A 17 -1.28 9.03 4.30
C THR A 17 -1.80 7.89 3.42
N VAL A 18 -0.97 7.39 2.49
CA VAL A 18 -1.33 6.25 1.63
C VAL A 18 -1.62 4.99 2.44
N ILE A 19 -0.79 4.68 3.45
CA ILE A 19 -1.00 3.53 4.35
C ILE A 19 -2.35 3.66 5.07
N GLY A 20 -2.63 4.84 5.67
CA GLY A 20 -3.88 5.09 6.38
C GLY A 20 -5.12 4.99 5.48
N GLN A 21 -5.07 5.60 4.29
CA GLN A 21 -6.15 5.52 3.31
C GLN A 21 -6.38 4.09 2.81
N THR A 22 -5.30 3.34 2.54
CA THR A 22 -5.40 1.95 2.09
C THR A 22 -5.98 1.06 3.19
N ALA A 23 -5.65 1.30 4.45
CA ALA A 23 -6.23 0.59 5.59
C ALA A 23 -7.74 0.81 5.68
N MET A 24 -8.20 2.08 5.64
CA MET A 24 -9.64 2.40 5.62
C MET A 24 -10.36 1.75 4.43
N GLN A 25 -9.75 1.79 3.25
CA GLN A 25 -10.33 1.16 2.06
C GLN A 25 -10.37 -0.38 2.18
N SER A 26 -9.36 -0.99 2.80
CA SER A 26 -9.31 -2.43 3.06
C SER A 26 -10.44 -2.86 3.99
N ASP A 27 -10.68 -2.11 5.07
CA ASP A 27 -11.75 -2.40 6.02
C ASP A 27 -13.14 -2.22 5.41
N ALA A 28 -13.33 -1.15 4.64
CA ALA A 28 -14.55 -0.94 3.87
C ALA A 28 -14.77 -2.08 2.86
N HIS A 29 -13.73 -2.46 2.11
CA HIS A 29 -13.79 -3.55 1.13
C HIS A 29 -14.18 -4.86 1.78
N ARG A 30 -13.56 -5.24 2.91
CA ARG A 30 -13.91 -6.47 3.66
C ARG A 30 -15.35 -6.49 4.15
N SER A 31 -15.93 -5.33 4.39
CA SER A 31 -17.32 -5.20 4.87
C SER A 31 -18.35 -5.29 3.74
N ASP A 32 -17.93 -5.14 2.47
CA ASP A 32 -18.79 -5.13 1.29
C ASP A 32 -18.54 -6.37 0.41
N VAL A 33 -18.81 -7.56 0.97
CA VAL A 33 -18.71 -8.82 0.24
C VAL A 33 -19.89 -8.93 -0.73
N PRO A 34 -19.65 -9.09 -2.04
CA PRO A 34 -20.73 -9.09 -3.00
C PRO A 34 -21.55 -10.37 -2.93
N VAL A 35 -22.87 -10.22 -2.95
CA VAL A 35 -23.83 -11.32 -3.00
C VAL A 35 -24.79 -11.10 -4.17
N TYR A 36 -24.93 -12.13 -5.00
CA TYR A 36 -25.91 -12.23 -6.06
C TYR A 36 -26.98 -13.27 -5.66
N PRO A 37 -28.18 -12.83 -5.26
CA PRO A 37 -29.26 -13.73 -4.89
C PRO A 37 -29.66 -14.62 -6.07
N GLN A 38 -29.73 -15.93 -5.85
CA GLN A 38 -30.11 -16.87 -6.92
C GLN A 38 -31.51 -16.60 -7.49
N ALA A 39 -32.44 -16.11 -6.66
CA ALA A 39 -33.77 -15.71 -7.09
C ALA A 39 -33.74 -14.59 -8.14
N SER A 40 -32.71 -13.75 -8.14
CA SER A 40 -32.53 -12.67 -9.12
C SER A 40 -32.12 -13.16 -10.51
N ALA A 41 -31.63 -14.40 -10.64
CA ALA A 41 -31.29 -14.99 -11.93
C ALA A 41 -32.53 -15.27 -12.79
N GLY A 42 -33.69 -15.46 -12.17
CA GLY A 42 -34.92 -15.89 -12.83
C GLY A 42 -35.03 -17.42 -12.95
N ARG A 43 -36.21 -17.87 -13.35
CA ARG A 43 -36.54 -19.29 -13.50
C ARG A 43 -35.63 -19.95 -14.54
N ASP A 44 -35.05 -21.10 -14.19
CA ASP A 44 -34.13 -21.90 -15.03
C ASP A 44 -32.75 -21.27 -15.31
N PHE A 45 -32.42 -20.10 -14.73
CA PHE A 45 -31.14 -19.42 -14.92
C PHE A 45 -30.16 -19.54 -13.73
N GLY A 46 -30.43 -20.43 -12.76
CA GLY A 46 -29.57 -20.61 -11.58
C GLY A 46 -28.10 -20.90 -11.93
N GLY A 47 -27.83 -21.59 -13.04
CA GLY A 47 -26.46 -21.78 -13.54
C GLY A 47 -25.75 -20.47 -13.90
N HIS A 48 -26.45 -19.51 -14.53
CA HIS A 48 -25.92 -18.17 -14.81
C HIS A 48 -25.76 -17.35 -13.53
N GLY A 49 -26.73 -17.44 -12.60
CA GLY A 49 -26.62 -16.79 -11.29
C GLY A 49 -25.38 -17.23 -10.51
N ALA A 50 -25.08 -18.53 -10.52
CA ALA A 50 -23.85 -19.07 -9.92
C ALA A 50 -22.57 -18.54 -10.59
N GLN A 51 -22.57 -18.39 -11.93
CA GLN A 51 -21.44 -17.80 -12.66
C GLN A 51 -21.24 -16.33 -12.32
N ILE A 52 -22.32 -15.55 -12.18
CA ILE A 52 -22.27 -14.14 -11.76
C ILE A 52 -21.69 -14.04 -10.34
N GLN A 53 -22.19 -14.83 -9.39
CA GLN A 53 -21.63 -14.86 -8.03
C GLN A 53 -20.13 -15.20 -8.05
N ALA A 54 -19.72 -16.19 -8.84
CA ALA A 54 -18.31 -16.58 -8.95
C ALA A 54 -17.44 -15.44 -9.52
N LEU A 55 -17.95 -14.71 -10.51
CA LEU A 55 -17.25 -13.54 -11.07
C LEU A 55 -17.10 -12.43 -10.03
N LEU A 56 -18.16 -12.13 -9.29
CA LEU A 56 -18.14 -11.12 -8.22
C LEU A 56 -17.14 -11.48 -7.13
N ASN A 57 -17.10 -12.75 -6.70
CA ASN A 57 -16.11 -13.23 -5.73
C ASN A 57 -14.67 -13.02 -6.22
N ARG A 58 -14.37 -13.41 -7.47
CA ARG A 58 -13.04 -13.23 -8.06
C ARG A 58 -12.65 -11.75 -8.14
N LEU A 59 -13.59 -10.87 -8.51
CA LEU A 59 -13.34 -9.43 -8.56
C LEU A 59 -13.03 -8.89 -7.15
N HIS A 60 -13.80 -9.32 -6.15
CA HIS A 60 -13.61 -8.93 -4.76
C HIS A 60 -12.26 -9.42 -4.21
N GLU A 61 -11.87 -10.67 -4.47
CA GLU A 61 -10.56 -11.22 -4.10
C GLU A 61 -9.42 -10.43 -4.75
N ARG A 62 -9.55 -10.09 -6.03
CA ARG A 62 -8.57 -9.24 -6.73
C ARG A 62 -8.49 -7.84 -6.12
N GLY A 63 -9.62 -7.28 -5.68
CA GLY A 63 -9.67 -6.02 -4.95
C GLY A 63 -8.85 -6.08 -3.66
N ALA A 64 -9.07 -7.12 -2.85
CA ALA A 64 -8.32 -7.36 -1.62
C ALA A 64 -6.81 -7.51 -1.88
N TRP A 65 -6.43 -8.30 -2.90
CA TRP A 65 -5.03 -8.46 -3.32
C TRP A 65 -4.38 -7.12 -3.70
N ARG A 66 -5.09 -6.26 -4.42
CA ARG A 66 -4.56 -4.93 -4.82
C ARG A 66 -4.30 -4.05 -3.61
N LEU A 67 -5.24 -3.98 -2.67
CA LEU A 67 -5.12 -3.17 -1.46
C LEU A 67 -3.96 -3.67 -0.58
N ASN A 68 -3.81 -4.99 -0.43
CA ASN A 68 -2.69 -5.57 0.31
C ASN A 68 -1.34 -5.20 -0.32
N ASN A 69 -1.22 -5.24 -1.65
CA ASN A 69 0.02 -4.84 -2.33
C ASN A 69 0.31 -3.35 -2.19
N MET A 70 -0.71 -2.49 -2.24
CA MET A 70 -0.54 -1.05 -2.01
C MET A 70 0.02 -0.79 -0.61
N SER A 71 -0.55 -1.40 0.43
CA SER A 71 -0.02 -1.31 1.80
C SER A 71 1.42 -1.82 1.90
N ALA A 72 1.69 -3.04 1.41
CA ALA A 72 3.02 -3.65 1.48
C ALA A 72 4.08 -2.81 0.74
N THR A 73 3.71 -2.23 -0.40
CA THR A 73 4.61 -1.37 -1.18
C THR A 73 4.89 -0.05 -0.45
N ALA A 74 3.85 0.57 0.13
CA ALA A 74 4.02 1.80 0.90
C ALA A 74 4.85 1.59 2.17
N ASP A 75 4.65 0.47 2.88
CA ASP A 75 5.47 0.09 4.04
C ASP A 75 6.94 -0.16 3.64
N ALA A 76 7.17 -0.86 2.54
CA ALA A 76 8.52 -1.10 2.04
C ALA A 76 9.21 0.21 1.63
N ALA A 77 8.49 1.12 0.95
CA ALA A 77 9.01 2.43 0.59
C ALA A 77 9.38 3.26 1.84
N ARG A 78 8.52 3.25 2.87
CA ARG A 78 8.78 3.97 4.13
C ARG A 78 10.02 3.40 4.84
N ALA A 79 10.17 2.09 4.87
CA ALA A 79 11.35 1.44 5.44
C ALA A 79 12.64 1.81 4.68
N GLN A 80 12.58 1.93 3.35
CA GLN A 80 13.73 2.36 2.54
C GLN A 80 14.09 3.82 2.77
N LEU A 81 13.12 4.72 2.92
CA LEU A 81 13.38 6.13 3.23
C LEU A 81 14.08 6.28 4.59
N HIS A 82 13.58 5.61 5.63
CA HIS A 82 14.22 5.63 6.94
C HIS A 82 15.66 5.10 6.90
N ALA A 83 15.90 3.99 6.18
CA ALA A 83 17.23 3.44 6.02
C ALA A 83 18.18 4.42 5.31
N PHE A 84 17.68 5.15 4.30
CA PHE A 84 18.47 6.19 3.62
C PHE A 84 18.77 7.37 4.55
N GLY A 85 17.77 7.87 5.28
CA GLY A 85 17.94 8.96 6.25
C GLY A 85 18.92 8.64 7.38
N ASP A 86 18.94 7.39 7.86
CA ASP A 86 19.93 6.92 8.84
C ASP A 86 21.35 6.92 8.28
N VAL A 87 21.53 6.51 7.02
CA VAL A 87 22.84 6.55 6.33
C VAL A 87 23.31 7.99 6.14
N ASP A 88 22.43 8.89 5.70
CA ASP A 88 22.76 10.29 5.46
C ASP A 88 23.16 11.02 6.76
N ARG A 89 22.37 10.86 7.84
CA ARG A 89 22.72 11.39 9.16
C ARG A 89 24.03 10.81 9.71
N GLY A 90 24.25 9.51 9.50
CA GLY A 90 25.50 8.85 9.86
C GLY A 90 26.71 9.46 9.14
N LEU A 91 26.60 9.67 7.83
CA LEU A 91 27.65 10.29 7.02
C LEU A 91 27.91 11.74 7.44
N ALA A 92 26.85 12.54 7.62
CA ALA A 92 26.95 13.93 8.08
C ALA A 92 27.66 14.03 9.44
N GLY A 93 27.37 13.12 10.38
CA GLY A 93 28.07 13.03 11.66
C GLY A 93 29.56 12.75 11.53
N HIS A 94 29.95 11.80 10.68
CA HIS A 94 31.37 11.49 10.41
C HIS A 94 32.11 12.67 9.76
N LEU A 95 31.47 13.39 8.84
CA LEU A 95 32.06 14.56 8.20
C LEU A 95 32.21 15.72 9.18
N GLY A 96 31.20 16.01 10.01
CA GLY A 96 31.28 17.04 11.05
C GLY A 96 32.32 16.76 12.14
N ALA A 97 32.54 15.48 12.47
CA ALA A 97 33.60 15.07 13.40
C ALA A 97 35.00 15.27 12.82
N GLN A 98 35.20 14.98 11.53
CA GLN A 98 36.47 15.19 10.83
C GLN A 98 36.83 16.67 10.69
N THR A 99 35.85 17.55 10.46
CA THR A 99 36.09 19.01 10.38
C THR A 99 36.40 19.61 11.75
N SER A 100 35.87 19.04 12.83
CA SER A 100 36.11 19.51 14.20
C SER A 100 37.43 19.00 14.81
N GLY A 101 38.02 17.96 14.25
CA GLY A 101 39.29 17.36 14.67
C GLY A 101 40.55 17.99 14.06
N VAL A 102 40.41 19.05 13.25
CA VAL A 102 41.53 19.84 12.74
C VAL A 102 41.77 21.01 13.68
N ASN A 103 42.47 20.75 14.79
CA ASN A 103 43.20 21.74 15.59
C ASN A 103 44.46 21.08 16.14
#